data_AF-A0A928YQS5-F1
#
_entry.id   AF-A0A928YQS5-F1
#
_cell.length_a   1.000
_cell.length_b   1.000
_cell.length_c   1.000
_cell.angle_alpha   90.00
_cell.angle_beta   90.00
_cell.angle_gamma   90.00
#
_symmetry.space_group_name_H-M   'P 1'
#
loop_
_entity.id
_entity.type
_entity.pdbx_description
1 polymer ?
#
loop_
_entity_poly.entity_id
_entity_poly.type
_entity_poly.pdbx_seq_one_letter_code
_entity_poly.pdbx_strand_id
1 'polypeptide(L)'
;MKQLLIIFLLLQSFFLSHAQEKYVPSQANIENRAWFEASRFGVFIHWGVYSILGDGEWVMNNQNFALDEYSLLPSFFNPIDFDAKQWAKLFKQSGAKYITFTSRHHDGFSMWNSKASEYNIVKATPFKRDIVKELVEACRAEDIKIMFYYSLLDWKRDDYLPTGKVGKGIVGRDSTKGNWDSYIGFMKSQLTELLTDYGRIDGIWFDGHWDKPDEDWHYKEIYGLIHQLQPQCLIGNNHHIAPIDGEDFQMFERDLPGENKTGFGTSADDVGHLPKEVCGTIAGSWGFDIKDRHQKTFKEVLHYLVKAAGYDANLLLNVGPMPNGQIQGYQQDRLKELGAWLSTYGETIYNTRGGFVAPHEDYALTKNTKNTFIHVLNGKSGTLTIKGFAPKVKSLVTFAGNQKISFTQTDEGLQLEIPDNAINADDLVLKLTEK
;
A
#
# COMPACT_ATOMS: atom_id res chain seq x y z
N MET A 1 12.34 -40.75 50.92
CA MET A 1 11.58 -40.82 49.64
C MET A 1 10.50 -39.75 49.52
N LYS A 2 9.77 -39.35 50.57
CA LYS A 2 8.73 -38.30 50.46
C LYS A 2 9.25 -36.86 50.26
N GLN A 3 10.47 -36.54 50.68
CA GLN A 3 11.06 -35.20 50.48
C GLN A 3 11.66 -34.98 49.07
N LEU A 4 12.01 -36.05 48.34
CA LEU A 4 12.54 -35.96 46.97
C LEU A 4 11.42 -35.75 45.92
N LEU A 5 10.18 -36.19 46.20
CA LEU A 5 9.05 -35.97 45.30
C LEU A 5 8.57 -34.51 45.28
N ILE A 6 8.71 -33.78 46.39
CA ILE A 6 8.26 -32.38 46.48
C ILE A 6 9.20 -31.45 45.72
N ILE A 7 10.51 -31.75 45.70
CA ILE A 7 11.50 -30.98 44.94
C ILE A 7 11.32 -31.21 43.43
N PHE A 8 10.93 -32.42 43.00
CA PHE A 8 10.65 -32.71 41.59
C PHE A 8 9.36 -32.06 41.08
N LEU A 9 8.33 -31.92 41.94
CA LEU A 9 7.10 -31.19 41.62
C LEU A 9 7.30 -29.66 41.63
N LEU A 10 8.19 -29.11 42.47
CA LEU A 10 8.53 -27.69 42.46
C LEU A 10 9.44 -27.29 41.28
N LEU A 11 10.25 -28.22 40.75
CA LEU A 11 11.04 -28.02 39.53
C LEU A 11 10.19 -28.12 38.24
N GLN A 12 9.04 -28.78 38.27
CA GLN A 12 8.10 -28.78 37.14
C GLN A 12 7.24 -27.52 37.05
N SER A 13 7.07 -26.78 38.14
CA SER A 13 6.40 -25.47 38.13
C SER A 13 7.26 -24.31 37.61
N PHE A 14 8.56 -24.53 37.32
CA PHE A 14 9.41 -23.55 36.64
C PHE A 14 9.47 -23.74 35.12
N PHE A 15 8.82 -24.77 34.57
CA PHE A 15 8.38 -24.74 33.18
C PHE A 15 7.09 -23.93 33.09
N LEU A 16 7.19 -22.64 33.45
CA LEU A 16 6.28 -21.64 32.93
C LEU A 16 6.36 -21.77 31.41
N SER A 17 5.30 -22.35 30.86
CA SER A 17 4.73 -21.98 29.58
C SER A 17 5.37 -20.69 29.06
N HIS A 18 6.37 -20.82 28.18
CA HIS A 18 6.65 -19.78 27.20
C HIS A 18 5.46 -19.83 26.24
N ALA A 19 4.29 -19.36 26.71
CA ALA A 19 3.29 -18.84 25.81
C ALA A 19 4.04 -17.81 24.96
N GLN A 20 4.00 -17.95 23.63
CA GLN A 20 4.54 -16.92 22.75
C GLN A 20 4.02 -15.58 23.25
N GLU A 21 4.94 -14.71 23.70
CA GLU A 21 4.59 -13.33 24.01
C GLU A 21 4.03 -12.74 22.73
N LYS A 22 2.71 -12.58 22.71
CA LYS A 22 1.97 -11.98 21.60
C LYS A 22 2.45 -10.53 21.45
N TYR A 23 2.67 -10.09 20.23
CA TYR A 23 3.06 -8.71 19.96
C TYR A 23 2.07 -7.72 20.60
N VAL A 24 2.62 -6.74 21.31
CA VAL A 24 1.87 -5.61 21.86
C VAL A 24 2.43 -4.34 21.20
N PRO A 25 1.64 -3.64 20.37
CA PRO A 25 2.12 -2.43 19.71
C PRO A 25 2.43 -1.33 20.72
N SER A 26 3.48 -0.56 20.44
CA SER A 26 3.82 0.62 21.23
C SER A 26 2.73 1.70 21.11
N GLN A 27 2.66 2.62 22.07
CA GLN A 27 1.73 3.75 21.99
C GLN A 27 1.96 4.58 20.71
N ALA A 28 3.23 4.79 20.32
CA ALA A 28 3.57 5.52 19.11
C ALA A 28 3.13 4.78 17.83
N ASN A 29 3.12 3.44 17.85
CA ASN A 29 2.57 2.62 16.77
C ASN A 29 1.05 2.79 16.67
N ILE A 30 0.33 2.70 17.79
CA ILE A 30 -1.13 2.90 17.84
C ILE A 30 -1.52 4.28 17.28
N GLU A 31 -0.78 5.33 17.65
CA GLU A 31 -0.97 6.68 17.11
C GLU A 31 -0.72 6.75 15.60
N ASN A 32 0.32 6.04 15.11
CA ASN A 32 0.61 6.01 13.68
C ASN A 32 -0.44 5.21 12.90
N ARG A 33 -0.99 4.13 13.46
CA ARG A 33 -2.13 3.39 12.89
C ARG A 33 -3.37 4.29 12.75
N ALA A 34 -3.68 5.07 13.79
CA ALA A 34 -4.80 6.01 13.75
C ALA A 34 -4.61 7.11 12.69
N TRP A 35 -3.39 7.66 12.58
CA TRP A 35 -3.05 8.58 11.50
C TRP A 35 -3.20 7.92 10.12
N PHE A 36 -2.77 6.66 9.99
CA PHE A 36 -2.84 5.93 8.73
C PHE A 36 -4.29 5.72 8.30
N GLU A 37 -5.16 5.22 9.18
CA GLU A 37 -6.59 5.08 8.89
C GLU A 37 -7.24 6.42 8.51
N ALA A 38 -6.86 7.50 9.18
CA ALA A 38 -7.40 8.82 8.88
C ALA A 38 -6.91 9.39 7.53
N SER A 39 -5.80 8.88 7.01
CA SER A 39 -5.09 9.44 5.85
C SER A 39 -5.75 9.10 4.52
N ARG A 40 -6.35 7.92 4.37
CA ARG A 40 -7.16 7.46 3.22
C ARG A 40 -6.51 7.43 1.84
N PHE A 41 -5.46 8.19 1.59
CA PHE A 41 -4.85 8.30 0.28
C PHE A 41 -3.33 8.44 0.37
N GLY A 42 -2.63 7.56 -0.33
CA GLY A 42 -1.19 7.59 -0.55
C GLY A 42 -0.83 7.33 -2.01
N VAL A 43 0.43 7.60 -2.37
CA VAL A 43 0.98 7.29 -3.71
C VAL A 43 2.01 6.17 -3.63
N PHE A 44 1.80 5.12 -4.41
CA PHE A 44 2.79 4.07 -4.63
C PHE A 44 3.72 4.48 -5.78
N ILE A 45 5.00 4.14 -5.67
CA ILE A 45 5.97 4.44 -6.72
C ILE A 45 6.79 3.18 -6.97
N HIS A 46 6.56 2.54 -8.12
CA HIS A 46 7.37 1.42 -8.60
C HIS A 46 8.41 1.92 -9.60
N TRP A 47 9.64 2.06 -9.13
CA TRP A 47 10.74 2.50 -9.98
C TRP A 47 12.06 1.80 -9.65
N GLY A 48 12.75 1.37 -10.70
CA GLY A 48 14.01 0.65 -10.64
C GLY A 48 14.59 0.45 -12.04
N VAL A 49 15.66 -0.34 -12.14
CA VAL A 49 16.36 -0.60 -13.40
C VAL A 49 15.50 -1.30 -14.45
N TYR A 50 14.46 -2.04 -14.04
CA TYR A 50 13.45 -2.61 -14.94
C TYR A 50 12.77 -1.56 -15.84
N SER A 51 12.70 -0.29 -15.41
CA SER A 51 12.12 0.79 -16.22
C SER A 51 12.89 1.04 -17.52
N ILE A 52 14.17 0.62 -17.61
CA ILE A 52 14.96 0.72 -18.84
C ILE A 52 14.39 -0.17 -19.94
N LEU A 53 13.89 -1.35 -19.56
CA LEU A 53 13.31 -2.32 -20.49
C LEU A 53 11.90 -1.92 -20.93
N GLY A 54 11.19 -1.14 -20.10
CA GLY A 54 9.87 -0.62 -20.44
C GLY A 54 8.83 -1.72 -20.67
N ASP A 55 8.88 -2.80 -19.89
CA ASP A 55 7.97 -3.96 -19.98
C ASP A 55 7.52 -4.42 -18.58
N GLY A 56 7.38 -3.47 -17.65
CA GLY A 56 7.01 -3.72 -16.26
C GLY A 56 8.15 -4.30 -15.41
N GLU A 57 7.91 -4.34 -14.10
CA GLU A 57 8.86 -4.75 -13.06
C GLU A 57 9.13 -6.25 -13.01
N TRP A 58 8.22 -7.07 -13.54
CA TRP A 58 8.35 -8.52 -13.63
C TRP A 58 9.11 -9.03 -14.86
N VAL A 59 9.62 -8.11 -15.69
CA VAL A 59 10.28 -8.42 -16.96
C VAL A 59 11.43 -9.44 -16.82
N MET A 60 12.20 -9.39 -15.73
CA MET A 60 13.29 -10.33 -15.46
C MET A 60 12.80 -11.78 -15.41
N ASN A 61 11.72 -12.01 -14.66
CA ASN A 61 11.07 -13.32 -14.55
C ASN A 61 10.35 -13.71 -15.85
N ASN A 62 9.55 -12.79 -16.40
CA ASN A 62 8.65 -13.11 -17.52
C ASN A 62 9.39 -13.44 -18.81
N GLN A 63 10.57 -12.84 -19.01
CA GLN A 63 11.41 -13.10 -20.17
C GLN A 63 12.61 -14.02 -19.87
N ASN A 64 12.72 -14.54 -18.64
CA ASN A 64 13.82 -15.42 -18.21
C ASN A 64 15.21 -14.82 -18.48
N PHE A 65 15.40 -13.53 -18.19
CA PHE A 65 16.69 -12.86 -18.35
C PHE A 65 17.78 -13.62 -17.59
N ALA A 66 18.96 -13.75 -18.19
CA ALA A 66 20.12 -14.26 -17.46
C ALA A 66 20.60 -13.23 -16.42
N LEU A 67 21.20 -13.70 -15.32
CA LEU A 67 21.68 -12.82 -14.25
C LEU A 67 22.74 -11.83 -14.74
N ASP A 68 23.63 -12.25 -15.62
CA ASP A 68 24.69 -11.41 -16.20
C ASP A 68 24.11 -10.36 -17.16
N GLU A 69 23.14 -10.74 -17.99
CA GLU A 69 22.42 -9.82 -18.89
C GLU A 69 21.68 -8.73 -18.10
N TYR A 70 20.87 -9.13 -17.10
CA TYR A 70 20.10 -8.18 -16.28
C TYR A 70 21.01 -7.28 -15.43
N SER A 71 22.17 -7.81 -15.02
CA SER A 71 23.18 -7.04 -14.28
C SER A 71 23.82 -5.91 -15.09
N LEU A 72 23.59 -5.84 -16.41
CA LEU A 72 24.03 -4.72 -17.24
C LEU A 72 23.13 -3.48 -17.10
N LEU A 73 21.84 -3.66 -16.73
CA LEU A 73 20.87 -2.57 -16.69
C LEU A 73 21.31 -1.34 -15.86
N PRO A 74 21.90 -1.50 -14.65
CA PRO A 74 22.40 -0.35 -13.88
C PRO A 74 23.36 0.55 -14.66
N SER A 75 24.16 0.01 -15.59
CA SER A 75 25.12 0.82 -16.38
C SER A 75 24.43 1.79 -17.35
N PHE A 76 23.19 1.51 -17.74
CA PHE A 76 22.35 2.36 -18.58
C PHE A 76 21.42 3.28 -17.79
N PHE A 77 21.29 3.06 -16.47
CA PHE A 77 20.33 3.76 -15.65
C PHE A 77 20.87 5.13 -15.20
N ASN A 78 20.50 6.18 -15.91
CA ASN A 78 20.86 7.55 -15.56
C ASN A 78 19.61 8.46 -15.54
N PRO A 79 18.90 8.56 -14.41
CA PRO A 79 17.70 9.39 -14.26
C PRO A 79 17.96 10.91 -14.32
N ILE A 80 18.35 11.42 -15.49
CA ILE A 80 18.75 12.82 -15.68
C ILE A 80 17.66 13.84 -15.35
N ASP A 81 16.39 13.44 -15.42
CA ASP A 81 15.23 14.30 -15.16
C ASP A 81 14.61 14.06 -13.77
N PHE A 82 15.24 13.22 -12.93
CA PHE A 82 14.76 12.97 -11.58
C PHE A 82 14.95 14.19 -10.67
N ASP A 83 13.83 14.66 -10.11
CA ASP A 83 13.77 15.71 -9.09
C ASP A 83 12.78 15.33 -7.98
N ALA A 84 13.33 14.95 -6.82
CA ALA A 84 12.56 14.57 -5.65
C ALA A 84 11.60 15.67 -5.18
N LYS A 85 11.96 16.96 -5.34
CA LYS A 85 11.10 18.09 -4.93
C LYS A 85 9.90 18.23 -5.85
N GLN A 86 10.08 17.99 -7.15
CA GLN A 86 8.97 17.99 -8.10
C GLN A 86 7.99 16.84 -7.81
N TRP A 87 8.51 15.66 -7.50
CA TRP A 87 7.69 14.52 -7.09
C TRP A 87 6.92 14.81 -5.80
N ALA A 88 7.59 15.27 -4.74
CA ALA A 88 6.94 15.59 -3.47
C ALA A 88 5.84 16.65 -3.62
N LYS A 89 6.08 17.69 -4.44
CA LYS A 89 5.06 18.69 -4.77
C LYS A 89 3.87 18.11 -5.50
N LEU A 90 4.09 17.23 -6.49
CA LEU A 90 3.02 16.55 -7.19
C LEU A 90 2.15 15.71 -6.24
N PHE A 91 2.79 14.96 -5.34
CA PHE A 91 2.08 14.13 -4.35
C PHE A 91 1.34 14.98 -3.32
N LYS A 92 1.90 16.13 -2.91
CA LYS A 92 1.18 17.07 -2.05
C LYS A 92 -0.06 17.62 -2.75
N GLN A 93 0.11 18.03 -4.01
CA GLN A 93 -0.95 18.59 -4.83
C GLN A 93 -2.06 17.57 -5.09
N SER A 94 -1.75 16.28 -5.19
CA SER A 94 -2.76 15.23 -5.35
C SER A 94 -3.62 15.00 -4.10
N GLY A 95 -3.21 15.57 -2.96
CA GLY A 95 -3.86 15.39 -1.67
C GLY A 95 -3.31 14.23 -0.84
N ALA A 96 -2.39 13.43 -1.39
CA ALA A 96 -1.80 12.29 -0.70
C ALA A 96 -1.16 12.69 0.64
N LYS A 97 -1.33 11.83 1.65
CA LYS A 97 -0.75 12.04 3.00
C LYS A 97 0.56 11.30 3.18
N TYR A 98 0.81 10.32 2.33
CA TYR A 98 2.02 9.51 2.36
C TYR A 98 2.40 8.97 1.00
N ILE A 99 3.63 8.49 0.89
CA ILE A 99 4.09 7.68 -0.22
C ILE A 99 4.62 6.33 0.25
N THR A 100 4.57 5.35 -0.64
CA THR A 100 5.30 4.09 -0.53
C THR A 100 6.22 3.98 -1.74
N PHE A 101 7.54 3.94 -1.51
CA PHE A 101 8.54 3.89 -2.59
C PHE A 101 9.23 2.52 -2.62
N THR A 102 9.39 1.92 -3.81
CA THR A 102 10.17 0.71 -4.02
C THR A 102 11.65 0.94 -3.71
N SER A 103 12.03 0.76 -2.45
CA SER A 103 13.44 0.82 -2.05
C SER A 103 14.24 -0.32 -2.67
N ARG A 104 13.63 -1.50 -2.78
CA ARG A 104 14.15 -2.72 -3.44
C ARG A 104 12.98 -3.54 -3.97
N HIS A 105 13.02 -3.93 -5.25
CA HIS A 105 12.05 -4.85 -5.84
C HIS A 105 12.60 -6.28 -5.96
N HIS A 106 11.84 -7.21 -6.55
CA HIS A 106 12.20 -8.62 -6.70
C HIS A 106 13.51 -8.84 -7.49
N ASP A 107 13.90 -7.90 -8.36
CA ASP A 107 15.17 -7.92 -9.08
C ASP A 107 16.41 -7.72 -8.18
N GLY A 108 16.19 -7.37 -6.91
CA GLY A 108 17.21 -7.19 -5.90
C GLY A 108 18.01 -5.89 -6.01
N PHE A 109 17.63 -4.97 -6.92
CA PHE A 109 18.31 -3.69 -7.07
C PHE A 109 17.89 -2.70 -5.98
N SER A 110 18.86 -2.19 -5.22
CA SER A 110 18.59 -1.24 -4.14
C SER A 110 18.65 0.21 -4.62
N MET A 111 17.58 0.97 -4.39
CA MET A 111 17.40 2.38 -4.80
C MET A 111 18.01 3.39 -3.80
N TRP A 112 18.91 2.93 -2.94
CA TRP A 112 19.67 3.73 -1.96
C TRP A 112 21.14 3.30 -1.91
N ASN A 113 22.00 4.03 -1.19
CA ASN A 113 23.41 3.65 -1.04
C ASN A 113 23.62 2.49 -0.04
N SER A 114 23.15 1.29 -0.38
CA SER A 114 23.27 0.14 0.52
C SER A 114 24.73 -0.27 0.74
N LYS A 115 25.09 -0.52 2.01
CA LYS A 115 26.41 -1.07 2.40
C LYS A 115 26.40 -2.59 2.28
N ALA A 116 25.23 -3.22 2.42
CA ALA A 116 25.06 -4.66 2.31
C ALA A 116 25.20 -5.23 0.88
N SER A 117 25.07 -4.41 -0.17
CA SER A 117 25.16 -4.84 -1.57
C SER A 117 25.78 -3.77 -2.47
N GLU A 118 26.64 -4.18 -3.40
CA GLU A 118 27.16 -3.32 -4.48
C GLU A 118 26.14 -3.08 -5.60
N TYR A 119 25.11 -3.93 -5.70
CA TYR A 119 24.05 -3.83 -6.70
C TYR A 119 22.99 -2.80 -6.26
N ASN A 120 23.40 -1.52 -6.30
CA ASN A 120 22.58 -0.40 -5.86
C ASN A 120 22.79 0.85 -6.72
N ILE A 121 21.87 1.80 -6.60
CA ILE A 121 21.84 3.00 -7.45
C ILE A 121 23.09 3.87 -7.35
N VAL A 122 23.70 3.98 -6.17
CA VAL A 122 24.89 4.82 -5.99
C VAL A 122 26.13 4.16 -6.54
N LYS A 123 26.28 2.85 -6.36
CA LYS A 123 27.52 2.15 -6.71
C LYS A 123 27.51 1.63 -8.16
N ALA A 124 26.38 1.11 -8.62
CA ALA A 124 26.28 0.39 -9.89
C ALA A 124 25.86 1.24 -11.10
N THR A 125 25.41 2.49 -10.90
CA THR A 125 24.89 3.34 -12.00
C THR A 125 25.76 4.57 -12.26
N PRO A 126 25.67 5.22 -13.43
CA PRO A 126 26.26 6.53 -13.66
C PRO A 126 25.61 7.67 -12.84
N PHE A 127 24.42 7.45 -12.27
CA PHE A 127 23.66 8.50 -11.57
C PHE A 127 24.27 8.91 -10.22
N LYS A 128 24.82 7.93 -9.48
CA LYS A 128 25.58 8.11 -8.21
C LYS A 128 24.84 8.82 -7.06
N ARG A 129 23.58 9.21 -7.21
CA ARG A 129 22.75 9.89 -6.20
C ARG A 129 21.91 8.89 -5.40
N ASP A 130 21.72 9.19 -4.11
CA ASP A 130 20.88 8.39 -3.22
C ASP A 130 19.42 8.88 -3.30
N ILE A 131 18.60 8.17 -4.06
CA ILE A 131 17.21 8.56 -4.33
C ILE A 131 16.34 8.47 -3.09
N VAL A 132 16.55 7.45 -2.24
CA VAL A 132 15.83 7.33 -0.97
C VAL A 132 16.10 8.55 -0.10
N LYS A 133 17.36 8.99 0.03
CA LYS A 133 17.70 10.21 0.78
C LYS A 133 16.96 11.43 0.24
N GLU A 134 17.04 11.66 -1.06
CA GLU A 134 16.43 12.84 -1.69
C GLU A 134 14.90 12.85 -1.56
N LEU A 135 14.25 11.70 -1.71
CA LEU A 135 12.79 11.57 -1.53
C LEU A 135 12.36 11.80 -0.09
N VAL A 136 13.07 11.25 0.89
CA VAL A 136 12.81 11.46 2.31
C VAL A 136 12.88 12.95 2.65
N GLU A 137 13.94 13.65 2.21
CA GLU A 137 14.12 15.07 2.45
C GLU A 137 13.02 15.91 1.78
N ALA A 138 12.67 15.60 0.53
CA ALA A 138 11.63 16.31 -0.20
C ALA A 138 10.22 16.09 0.37
N CYS A 139 9.87 14.86 0.75
CA CYS A 139 8.55 14.55 1.33
C CYS A 139 8.37 15.22 2.70
N ARG A 140 9.42 15.24 3.53
CA ARG A 140 9.39 15.97 4.82
C ARG A 140 9.17 17.46 4.63
N ALA A 141 9.79 18.07 3.62
CA ALA A 141 9.57 19.48 3.32
C ALA A 141 8.12 19.81 2.93
N GLU A 142 7.37 18.83 2.40
CA GLU A 142 5.98 18.97 1.98
C GLU A 142 4.97 18.38 3.01
N ASP A 143 5.44 17.95 4.19
CA ASP A 143 4.62 17.28 5.21
C ASP A 143 3.87 16.05 4.65
N ILE A 144 4.64 15.18 3.98
CA ILE A 144 4.19 13.87 3.46
C ILE A 144 4.98 12.79 4.19
N LYS A 145 4.27 11.83 4.78
CA LYS A 145 4.92 10.69 5.44
C LYS A 145 5.50 9.71 4.42
N ILE A 146 6.54 8.99 4.80
CA ILE A 146 7.24 8.08 3.90
C ILE A 146 7.23 6.65 4.43
N MET A 147 6.88 5.72 3.55
CA MET A 147 6.98 4.29 3.74
C MET A 147 7.89 3.71 2.65
N PHE A 148 8.55 2.60 2.96
CA PHE A 148 9.35 1.87 1.98
C PHE A 148 8.73 0.53 1.66
N TYR A 149 8.55 0.29 0.37
CA TYR A 149 8.37 -1.06 -0.12
C TYR A 149 9.71 -1.79 -0.07
N TYR A 150 9.67 -3.03 0.41
CA TYR A 150 10.82 -3.92 0.47
C TYR A 150 10.41 -5.32 0.02
N SER A 151 11.00 -5.79 -1.09
CA SER A 151 10.82 -7.15 -1.54
C SER A 151 11.51 -8.16 -0.63
N LEU A 152 10.74 -9.08 -0.06
CA LEU A 152 11.22 -10.30 0.58
C LEU A 152 11.80 -11.28 -0.45
N LEU A 153 11.23 -11.29 -1.66
CA LEU A 153 11.70 -12.08 -2.81
C LEU A 153 12.99 -11.49 -3.39
N ASP A 154 13.91 -12.35 -3.80
CA ASP A 154 15.13 -11.95 -4.52
C ASP A 154 15.47 -12.92 -5.65
N TRP A 155 15.45 -12.42 -6.88
CA TRP A 155 15.75 -13.20 -8.09
C TRP A 155 17.24 -13.32 -8.39
N LYS A 156 18.10 -12.54 -7.73
CA LYS A 156 19.53 -12.47 -8.02
C LYS A 156 20.38 -13.26 -7.02
N ARG A 157 19.93 -13.39 -5.78
CA ARG A 157 20.74 -13.98 -4.70
C ARG A 157 20.64 -15.50 -4.64
N ASP A 158 21.80 -16.16 -4.59
CA ASP A 158 21.89 -17.61 -4.42
C ASP A 158 21.60 -18.05 -2.98
N ASP A 159 21.73 -17.17 -1.99
CA ASP A 159 21.39 -17.49 -0.60
C ASP A 159 19.89 -17.37 -0.29
N TYR A 160 19.08 -16.90 -1.24
CA TYR A 160 17.61 -17.03 -1.25
C TYR A 160 17.23 -18.49 -1.58
N LEU A 161 17.56 -19.40 -0.66
CA LEU A 161 17.28 -20.83 -0.77
C LEU A 161 16.54 -21.37 0.44
N PRO A 162 15.58 -22.31 0.29
CA PRO A 162 15.21 -23.06 -0.94
C PRO A 162 14.65 -22.16 -2.05
N THR A 163 14.52 -22.63 -3.30
CA THR A 163 14.02 -21.74 -4.38
C THR A 163 12.54 -21.43 -4.22
N GLY A 164 12.13 -20.28 -4.76
CA GLY A 164 10.74 -19.83 -4.83
C GLY A 164 9.86 -20.59 -5.82
N LYS A 165 8.60 -20.18 -5.90
CA LYS A 165 7.68 -20.54 -6.98
C LYS A 165 8.06 -19.84 -8.29
N VAL A 166 8.61 -18.63 -8.25
CA VAL A 166 8.97 -17.81 -9.42
C VAL A 166 10.49 -17.65 -9.60
N GLY A 167 10.88 -17.10 -10.76
CA GLY A 167 12.29 -16.88 -11.12
C GLY A 167 13.07 -18.16 -11.39
N LYS A 168 12.37 -19.26 -11.77
CA LYS A 168 12.97 -20.58 -12.02
C LYS A 168 13.67 -20.69 -13.38
N GLY A 169 13.27 -19.88 -14.35
CA GLY A 169 13.88 -19.87 -15.68
C GLY A 169 15.04 -18.88 -15.82
N ILE A 170 15.34 -18.09 -14.78
CA ILE A 170 16.43 -17.12 -14.77
C ILE A 170 17.76 -17.85 -14.92
N VAL A 171 18.41 -17.66 -16.06
CA VAL A 171 19.67 -18.34 -16.37
C VAL A 171 20.79 -17.82 -15.47
N GLY A 172 21.60 -18.72 -14.93
CA GLY A 172 22.74 -18.39 -14.06
C GLY A 172 22.40 -18.31 -12.56
N ARG A 173 21.13 -18.45 -12.16
CA ARG A 173 20.73 -18.54 -10.74
C ARG A 173 21.05 -19.93 -10.19
N ASP A 174 21.83 -20.01 -9.10
CA ASP A 174 22.07 -21.29 -8.42
C ASP A 174 20.87 -21.62 -7.53
N SER A 175 20.19 -22.72 -7.86
CA SER A 175 19.01 -23.20 -7.13
C SER A 175 19.31 -24.36 -6.17
N THR A 176 20.59 -24.70 -6.00
CA THR A 176 21.04 -25.94 -5.34
C THR A 176 21.83 -25.73 -4.06
N LYS A 177 22.45 -24.56 -3.87
CA LYS A 177 23.30 -24.25 -2.72
C LYS A 177 23.09 -22.84 -2.22
N GLY A 178 22.62 -22.70 -0.98
CA GLY A 178 22.40 -21.39 -0.37
C GLY A 178 22.20 -21.52 1.12
N ASN A 179 22.07 -20.37 1.77
CA ASN A 179 21.97 -20.28 3.22
C ASN A 179 20.85 -19.29 3.55
N TRP A 180 19.68 -19.83 3.91
CA TRP A 180 18.51 -19.03 4.23
C TRP A 180 18.80 -17.98 5.31
N ASP A 181 19.49 -18.36 6.38
CA ASP A 181 19.86 -17.46 7.49
C ASP A 181 20.79 -16.33 7.02
N SER A 182 21.65 -16.58 6.03
CA SER A 182 22.45 -15.53 5.39
C SER A 182 21.56 -14.51 4.69
N TYR A 183 20.53 -14.95 3.97
CA TYR A 183 19.58 -14.07 3.33
C TYR A 183 18.73 -13.28 4.34
N ILE A 184 18.24 -13.94 5.41
CA ILE A 184 17.56 -13.25 6.53
C ILE A 184 18.48 -12.20 7.17
N GLY A 185 19.76 -12.53 7.40
CA GLY A 185 20.76 -11.60 7.92
C GLY A 185 21.03 -10.41 6.99
N PHE A 186 21.05 -10.65 5.68
CA PHE A 186 21.14 -9.62 4.66
C PHE A 186 19.93 -8.67 4.70
N MET A 187 18.71 -9.20 4.76
CA MET A 187 17.49 -8.39 4.87
C MET A 187 17.50 -7.54 6.14
N LYS A 188 17.82 -8.13 7.30
CA LYS A 188 17.94 -7.37 8.56
C LYS A 188 18.98 -6.25 8.47
N SER A 189 20.10 -6.47 7.77
CA SER A 189 21.11 -5.44 7.54
C SER A 189 20.56 -4.28 6.69
N GLN A 190 19.86 -4.58 5.60
CA GLN A 190 19.26 -3.54 4.74
C GLN A 190 18.12 -2.78 5.43
N LEU A 191 17.26 -3.47 6.17
CA LEU A 191 16.21 -2.83 6.97
C LEU A 191 16.81 -1.94 8.06
N THR A 192 17.92 -2.35 8.68
CA THR A 192 18.66 -1.49 9.62
C THR A 192 19.16 -0.22 8.95
N GLU A 193 19.74 -0.30 7.75
CA GLU A 193 20.16 0.88 6.98
C GLU A 193 18.97 1.83 6.73
N LEU A 194 17.86 1.31 6.18
CA LEU A 194 16.66 2.10 5.85
C LEU A 194 16.07 2.79 7.08
N LEU A 195 16.09 2.14 8.24
CA LEU A 195 15.45 2.61 9.47
C LEU A 195 16.39 3.43 10.38
N THR A 196 17.68 3.55 10.07
CA THR A 196 18.64 4.32 10.89
C THR A 196 19.32 5.45 10.12
N ASP A 197 19.64 5.27 8.84
CA ASP A 197 20.42 6.25 8.05
C ASP A 197 19.54 7.38 7.47
N TYR A 198 18.21 7.21 7.46
CA TYR A 198 17.28 8.13 6.79
C TYR A 198 16.34 8.90 7.74
N GLY A 199 16.48 8.75 9.06
CA GLY A 199 15.61 9.38 10.07
C GLY A 199 14.27 8.65 10.25
N ARG A 200 13.21 9.35 10.68
CA ARG A 200 11.88 8.76 10.87
C ARG A 200 11.31 8.20 9.55
N ILE A 201 10.99 6.91 9.56
CA ILE A 201 10.25 6.20 8.52
C ILE A 201 8.93 5.71 9.14
N ASP A 202 7.83 5.87 8.42
CA ASP A 202 6.48 5.65 8.95
C ASP A 202 5.91 4.28 8.61
N GLY A 203 6.50 3.55 7.65
CA GLY A 203 6.12 2.16 7.40
C GLY A 203 7.10 1.38 6.53
N ILE A 204 7.06 0.05 6.67
CA ILE A 204 7.67 -0.93 5.78
C ILE A 204 6.55 -1.78 5.18
N TRP A 205 6.51 -1.79 3.86
CA TRP A 205 5.53 -2.50 3.04
C TRP A 205 6.25 -3.69 2.40
N PHE A 206 6.03 -4.89 2.93
CA PHE A 206 6.69 -6.11 2.44
C PHE A 206 5.92 -6.77 1.30
N ASP A 207 6.64 -7.45 0.42
CA ASP A 207 6.08 -8.23 -0.68
C ASP A 207 6.91 -9.47 -0.97
N GLY A 208 6.28 -10.52 -1.51
CA GLY A 208 6.97 -11.72 -1.97
C GLY A 208 6.87 -12.92 -1.04
N HIS A 209 6.17 -12.82 0.10
CA HIS A 209 5.88 -13.98 0.97
C HIS A 209 5.27 -15.15 0.19
N TRP A 210 4.35 -14.85 -0.72
CA TRP A 210 3.60 -15.82 -1.53
C TRP A 210 4.49 -16.73 -2.39
N ASP A 211 5.74 -16.33 -2.63
CA ASP A 211 6.75 -17.12 -3.34
C ASP A 211 7.22 -18.32 -2.51
N LYS A 212 7.16 -18.20 -1.17
CA LYS A 212 7.60 -19.22 -0.19
C LYS A 212 6.64 -19.28 1.01
N PRO A 213 5.38 -19.67 0.80
CA PRO A 213 4.36 -19.59 1.85
C PRO A 213 4.63 -20.54 3.03
N ASP A 214 5.36 -21.63 2.79
CA ASP A 214 5.62 -22.69 3.76
C ASP A 214 6.95 -22.52 4.51
N GLU A 215 7.76 -21.53 4.14
CA GLU A 215 9.07 -21.28 4.75
C GLU A 215 8.94 -20.38 5.98
N ASP A 216 9.81 -20.59 6.98
CA ASP A 216 9.94 -19.65 8.09
C ASP A 216 10.69 -18.41 7.62
N TRP A 217 9.98 -17.30 7.50
CA TRP A 217 10.55 -16.00 7.11
C TRP A 217 11.23 -15.26 8.27
N HIS A 218 11.26 -15.84 9.47
CA HIS A 218 11.80 -15.24 10.69
C HIS A 218 11.11 -13.90 11.01
N TYR A 219 9.81 -13.80 10.75
CA TYR A 219 9.05 -12.55 10.93
C TYR A 219 9.13 -12.01 12.35
N LYS A 220 9.17 -12.88 13.37
CA LYS A 220 9.39 -12.44 14.75
C LYS A 220 10.68 -11.63 14.92
N GLU A 221 11.77 -12.04 14.26
CA GLU A 221 13.04 -11.31 14.30
C GLU A 221 12.99 -10.04 13.44
N ILE A 222 12.44 -10.13 12.24
CA ILE A 222 12.39 -9.01 11.28
C ILE A 222 11.47 -7.89 11.81
N TYR A 223 10.25 -8.24 12.24
CA TYR A 223 9.29 -7.27 12.77
C TYR A 223 9.75 -6.71 14.11
N GLY A 224 10.30 -7.56 14.98
CA GLY A 224 10.92 -7.14 16.24
C GLY A 224 12.05 -6.14 16.03
N LEU A 225 12.92 -6.35 15.04
CA LEU A 225 13.98 -5.41 14.67
C LEU A 225 13.40 -4.05 14.22
N ILE A 226 12.39 -4.06 13.35
CA ILE A 226 11.76 -2.83 12.84
C ILE A 226 11.17 -2.02 13.99
N HIS A 227 10.37 -2.64 14.86
CA HIS A 227 9.77 -1.96 16.01
C HIS A 227 10.78 -1.58 17.08
N GLN A 228 11.92 -2.29 17.20
CA GLN A 228 13.01 -1.88 18.08
C GLN A 228 13.70 -0.60 17.57
N LEU A 229 13.97 -0.52 16.26
CA LEU A 229 14.65 0.63 15.67
C LEU A 229 13.74 1.85 15.55
N GLN A 230 12.47 1.65 15.18
CA GLN A 230 11.47 2.69 14.96
C GLN A 230 10.12 2.22 15.53
N PRO A 231 9.85 2.43 16.84
CA PRO A 231 8.67 1.89 17.52
C PRO A 231 7.31 2.31 16.95
N GLN A 232 7.27 3.38 16.16
CA GLN A 232 6.08 3.88 15.48
C GLN A 232 5.90 3.34 14.05
N CYS A 233 6.93 2.70 13.49
CA CYS A 233 6.93 2.24 12.09
C CYS A 233 5.85 1.17 11.90
N LEU A 234 5.01 1.36 10.89
CA LEU A 234 3.96 0.41 10.53
C LEU A 234 4.53 -0.72 9.68
N ILE A 235 4.11 -1.94 9.94
CA ILE A 235 4.46 -3.10 9.12
C ILE A 235 3.20 -3.61 8.43
N GLY A 236 3.29 -3.82 7.12
CA GLY A 236 2.30 -4.56 6.35
C GLY A 236 3.01 -5.49 5.38
N ASN A 237 2.40 -6.62 5.05
CA ASN A 237 2.98 -7.66 4.21
C ASN A 237 1.96 -8.18 3.19
N ASN A 238 2.32 -8.12 1.90
CA ASN A 238 1.42 -8.48 0.80
C ASN A 238 1.40 -10.00 0.59
N HIS A 239 0.83 -10.72 1.53
CA HIS A 239 0.81 -12.19 1.52
C HIS A 239 -0.57 -12.80 1.20
N HIS A 240 -1.63 -11.99 1.08
CA HIS A 240 -3.00 -12.42 0.73
C HIS A 240 -3.63 -13.46 1.67
N ILE A 241 -3.24 -13.44 2.95
CA ILE A 241 -3.76 -14.29 4.03
C ILE A 241 -4.15 -13.39 5.22
N ALA A 242 -4.68 -13.98 6.29
CA ALA A 242 -4.96 -13.25 7.52
C ALA A 242 -3.67 -12.62 8.10
N PRO A 243 -3.75 -11.46 8.78
CA PRO A 243 -2.58 -10.78 9.30
C PRO A 243 -1.72 -11.64 10.23
N ILE A 244 -0.40 -11.56 10.05
CA ILE A 244 0.58 -12.23 10.90
C ILE A 244 0.87 -11.37 12.13
N ASP A 245 1.10 -12.00 13.29
CA ASP A 245 1.41 -11.27 14.54
C ASP A 245 2.66 -10.38 14.35
N GLY A 246 2.54 -9.09 14.70
CA GLY A 246 3.54 -8.06 14.41
C GLY A 246 3.14 -7.11 13.28
N GLU A 247 2.12 -7.43 12.49
CA GLU A 247 1.61 -6.51 11.46
C GLU A 247 0.71 -5.42 12.04
N ASP A 248 0.76 -4.25 11.40
CA ASP A 248 0.11 -3.03 11.84
C ASP A 248 -0.99 -2.56 10.90
N PHE A 249 -0.99 -3.03 9.65
CA PHE A 249 -2.06 -2.83 8.67
C PHE A 249 -2.16 -4.04 7.71
N GLN A 250 -3.35 -4.26 7.16
CA GLN A 250 -3.62 -5.32 6.19
C GLN A 250 -3.75 -4.75 4.79
N MET A 251 -3.23 -5.50 3.82
CA MET A 251 -3.08 -5.05 2.44
C MET A 251 -3.95 -5.86 1.48
N PHE A 252 -4.41 -5.20 0.43
CA PHE A 252 -5.22 -5.76 -0.63
C PHE A 252 -4.69 -5.24 -1.96
N GLU A 253 -4.52 -6.12 -2.94
CA GLU A 253 -3.99 -5.76 -4.24
C GLU A 253 -5.07 -5.81 -5.30
N ARG A 254 -5.35 -4.67 -5.95
CA ARG A 254 -6.32 -4.46 -7.05
C ARG A 254 -7.79 -4.74 -6.70
N ASP A 255 -8.08 -5.68 -5.80
CA ASP A 255 -9.38 -5.96 -5.24
C ASP A 255 -9.61 -5.18 -3.94
N LEU A 256 -10.86 -4.76 -3.72
CA LEU A 256 -11.26 -4.14 -2.46
C LEU A 256 -11.37 -5.20 -1.35
N PRO A 257 -11.26 -4.83 -0.06
CA PRO A 257 -11.28 -5.79 1.04
C PRO A 257 -12.48 -6.76 0.98
N GLY A 258 -12.19 -8.07 0.98
CA GLY A 258 -13.19 -9.13 0.94
C GLY A 258 -13.74 -9.45 -0.46
N GLU A 259 -13.24 -8.77 -1.51
CA GLU A 259 -13.48 -9.16 -2.91
C GLU A 259 -12.33 -10.04 -3.43
N ASN A 260 -12.62 -10.89 -4.41
CA ASN A 260 -11.62 -11.70 -5.11
C ASN A 260 -11.95 -11.76 -6.61
N LYS A 261 -12.01 -10.60 -7.28
CA LYS A 261 -12.31 -10.53 -8.72
C LYS A 261 -11.07 -10.80 -9.57
N THR A 262 -9.88 -10.60 -9.03
CA THR A 262 -8.60 -10.82 -9.73
C THR A 262 -8.07 -12.25 -9.61
N GLY A 263 -8.66 -13.08 -8.73
CA GLY A 263 -8.19 -14.44 -8.44
C GLY A 263 -7.06 -14.50 -7.41
N PHE A 264 -6.57 -13.36 -6.94
CA PHE A 264 -5.53 -13.20 -5.93
C PHE A 264 -6.01 -12.40 -4.70
N GLY A 265 -7.31 -12.20 -4.54
CA GLY A 265 -7.88 -11.46 -3.41
C GLY A 265 -7.83 -12.26 -2.10
N THR A 266 -7.57 -11.58 -0.99
CA THR A 266 -7.67 -12.13 0.37
C THR A 266 -9.11 -12.59 0.64
N SER A 267 -9.28 -13.79 1.22
CA SER A 267 -10.60 -14.30 1.59
C SER A 267 -11.33 -13.34 2.53
N ALA A 268 -12.65 -13.24 2.41
CA ALA A 268 -13.47 -12.41 3.30
C ALA A 268 -13.31 -12.84 4.78
N ASP A 269 -13.13 -14.13 5.03
CA ASP A 269 -12.91 -14.69 6.38
C ASP A 269 -11.54 -14.29 6.97
N ASP A 270 -10.60 -13.89 6.12
CA ASP A 270 -9.24 -13.48 6.48
C ASP A 270 -9.11 -11.94 6.61
N VAL A 271 -10.20 -11.19 6.38
CA VAL A 271 -10.20 -9.73 6.57
C VAL A 271 -10.22 -9.40 8.06
N GLY A 272 -9.11 -8.86 8.55
CA GLY A 272 -8.90 -8.55 9.96
C GLY A 272 -9.40 -7.16 10.39
N HIS A 273 -9.13 -6.85 11.66
CA HIS A 273 -9.46 -5.58 12.29
C HIS A 273 -8.35 -4.52 12.22
N LEU A 274 -7.20 -4.85 11.63
CA LEU A 274 -6.15 -3.87 11.39
C LEU A 274 -6.64 -2.79 10.41
N PRO A 275 -6.03 -1.59 10.44
CA PRO A 275 -6.12 -0.62 9.35
C PRO A 275 -5.94 -1.31 8.00
N LYS A 276 -6.67 -0.87 6.98
CA LYS A 276 -6.66 -1.51 5.66
C LYS A 276 -6.10 -0.56 4.60
N GLU A 277 -5.38 -1.12 3.65
CA GLU A 277 -4.92 -0.42 2.47
C GLU A 277 -5.16 -1.30 1.24
N VAL A 278 -5.78 -0.71 0.21
CA VAL A 278 -5.84 -1.29 -1.12
C VAL A 278 -4.85 -0.56 -2.02
N CYS A 279 -3.96 -1.30 -2.67
CA CYS A 279 -3.08 -0.74 -3.70
C CYS A 279 -3.66 -0.98 -5.09
N GLY A 280 -3.48 -0.01 -5.98
CA GLY A 280 -3.94 -0.10 -7.36
C GLY A 280 -3.21 0.86 -8.29
N THR A 281 -3.25 0.62 -9.60
CA THR A 281 -2.45 1.35 -10.59
C THR A 281 -3.27 2.41 -11.34
N ILE A 282 -2.65 3.50 -11.77
CA ILE A 282 -3.23 4.37 -12.81
C ILE A 282 -3.08 3.71 -14.19
N ALA A 283 -1.93 3.10 -14.44
CA ALA A 283 -1.61 2.32 -15.63
C ALA A 283 -2.17 0.88 -15.56
N GLY A 284 -1.88 0.03 -16.54
CA GLY A 284 -2.10 -1.42 -16.46
C GLY A 284 -1.02 -2.16 -15.67
N SER A 285 0.17 -1.58 -15.60
CA SER A 285 1.38 -2.09 -14.94
C SER A 285 1.74 -1.30 -13.67
N TRP A 286 2.54 -1.89 -12.78
CA TRP A 286 3.09 -1.20 -11.60
C TRP A 286 4.32 -0.37 -12.01
N GLY A 287 5.35 -1.03 -12.52
CA GLY A 287 6.51 -0.39 -13.13
C GLY A 287 6.22 0.14 -14.53
N PHE A 288 7.11 1.01 -15.04
CA PHE A 288 6.95 1.57 -16.39
C PHE A 288 6.91 0.49 -17.48
N ASP A 289 5.84 0.51 -18.28
CA ASP A 289 5.68 -0.25 -19.51
C ASP A 289 5.39 0.72 -20.68
N ILE A 290 6.26 0.71 -21.69
CA ILE A 290 6.17 1.61 -22.86
C ILE A 290 5.03 1.20 -23.80
N LYS A 291 4.62 -0.08 -23.75
CA LYS A 291 3.51 -0.65 -24.52
C LYS A 291 2.20 -0.58 -23.76
N ASP A 292 2.16 -0.06 -22.54
CA ASP A 292 0.92 0.07 -21.79
C ASP A 292 -0.07 0.98 -22.53
N ARG A 293 -1.27 0.47 -22.75
CA ARG A 293 -2.40 1.16 -23.37
C ARG A 293 -3.55 1.36 -22.39
N HIS A 294 -3.43 0.81 -21.19
CA HIS A 294 -4.44 0.93 -20.14
C HIS A 294 -4.09 2.16 -19.32
N GLN A 295 -4.95 3.18 -19.43
CA GLN A 295 -4.83 4.40 -18.64
C GLN A 295 -6.19 4.65 -18.01
N LYS A 296 -6.28 4.48 -16.69
CA LYS A 296 -7.52 4.78 -15.98
C LYS A 296 -7.87 6.25 -16.19
N THR A 297 -9.13 6.50 -16.48
CA THR A 297 -9.74 7.83 -16.52
C THR A 297 -9.79 8.42 -15.11
N PHE A 298 -10.01 9.74 -15.02
CA PHE A 298 -10.22 10.40 -13.73
C PHE A 298 -11.37 9.75 -12.94
N LYS A 299 -12.49 9.48 -13.60
CA LYS A 299 -13.65 8.83 -13.02
C LYS A 299 -13.32 7.48 -12.36
N GLU A 300 -12.58 6.62 -13.06
CA GLU A 300 -12.16 5.32 -12.52
C GLU A 300 -11.27 5.47 -11.28
N VAL A 301 -10.31 6.41 -11.32
CA VAL A 301 -9.41 6.68 -10.20
C VAL A 301 -10.18 7.25 -9.00
N LEU A 302 -11.09 8.21 -9.23
CA LEU A 302 -11.94 8.78 -8.18
C LEU A 302 -12.86 7.74 -7.55
N HIS A 303 -13.52 6.92 -8.36
CA HIS A 303 -14.39 5.86 -7.87
C HIS A 303 -13.63 4.84 -7.05
N TYR A 304 -12.38 4.55 -7.40
CA TYR A 304 -11.55 3.66 -6.61
C TYR A 304 -11.26 4.25 -5.22
N LEU A 305 -10.88 5.53 -5.14
CA LEU A 305 -10.65 6.22 -3.87
C LEU A 305 -11.89 6.21 -2.98
N VAL A 306 -13.03 6.59 -3.55
CA VAL A 306 -14.31 6.69 -2.85
C VAL A 306 -14.77 5.31 -2.34
N LYS A 307 -14.65 4.26 -3.17
CA LYS A 307 -15.00 2.90 -2.75
C LYS A 307 -14.03 2.35 -1.71
N ALA A 308 -12.73 2.61 -1.83
CA ALA A 308 -11.74 2.24 -0.80
C ALA A 308 -12.10 2.86 0.55
N ALA A 309 -12.38 4.17 0.58
CA ALA A 309 -12.82 4.86 1.80
C ALA A 309 -14.13 4.27 2.35
N GLY A 310 -15.08 3.91 1.48
CA GLY A 310 -16.32 3.27 1.87
C GLY A 310 -16.17 1.86 2.46
N TYR A 311 -15.09 1.15 2.12
CA TYR A 311 -14.66 -0.11 2.74
C TYR A 311 -13.78 0.08 4.00
N ASP A 312 -13.71 1.30 4.54
CA ASP A 312 -12.83 1.66 5.66
C ASP A 312 -11.33 1.46 5.35
N ALA A 313 -10.94 1.51 4.08
CA ALA A 313 -9.57 1.30 3.62
C ALA A 313 -8.95 2.57 3.02
N ASN A 314 -7.62 2.63 3.06
CA ASN A 314 -6.84 3.60 2.30
C ASN A 314 -6.69 3.15 0.85
N LEU A 315 -6.62 4.08 -0.10
CA LEU A 315 -6.13 3.82 -1.45
C LEU A 315 -4.65 4.21 -1.55
N LEU A 316 -3.81 3.26 -1.96
CA LEU A 316 -2.42 3.48 -2.35
C LEU A 316 -2.32 3.43 -3.89
N LEU A 317 -2.34 4.59 -4.53
CA LEU A 317 -2.43 4.70 -5.98
C LEU A 317 -1.04 4.78 -6.63
N ASN A 318 -0.75 3.86 -7.54
CA ASN A 318 0.58 3.69 -8.12
C ASN A 318 0.86 4.57 -9.33
N VAL A 319 2.09 5.10 -9.35
CA VAL A 319 2.79 5.63 -10.53
C VAL A 319 4.00 4.76 -10.88
N GLY A 320 4.29 4.66 -12.18
CA GLY A 320 5.45 3.96 -12.74
C GLY A 320 6.35 4.94 -13.50
N PRO A 321 7.35 5.57 -12.85
CA PRO A 321 8.24 6.52 -13.50
C PRO A 321 9.08 5.90 -14.63
N MET A 322 9.32 6.70 -15.67
CA MET A 322 10.20 6.38 -16.79
C MET A 322 11.67 6.26 -16.33
N PRO A 323 12.55 5.62 -17.12
CA PRO A 323 13.96 5.44 -16.72
C PRO A 323 14.74 6.75 -16.54
N ASN A 324 14.29 7.86 -17.14
CA ASN A 324 14.88 9.18 -16.91
C ASN A 324 14.44 9.84 -15.59
N GLY A 325 13.48 9.27 -14.86
CA GLY A 325 12.95 9.82 -13.60
C GLY A 325 11.70 10.67 -13.73
N GLN A 326 11.10 10.76 -14.92
CA GLN A 326 9.83 11.47 -15.11
C GLN A 326 8.63 10.54 -14.88
N ILE A 327 7.64 11.02 -14.14
CA ILE A 327 6.31 10.41 -14.10
C ILE A 327 5.58 10.82 -15.39
N GLN A 328 4.96 9.86 -16.08
CA GLN A 328 4.28 10.13 -17.35
C GLN A 328 3.14 11.15 -17.18
N GLY A 329 2.93 12.01 -18.17
CA GLY A 329 1.98 13.13 -18.10
C GLY A 329 0.57 12.71 -17.65
N TYR A 330 0.00 11.66 -18.25
CA TYR A 330 -1.35 11.20 -17.90
C TYR A 330 -1.47 10.76 -16.43
N GLN A 331 -0.41 10.19 -15.83
CA GLN A 331 -0.40 9.82 -14.41
C GLN A 331 -0.37 11.08 -13.53
N GLN A 332 0.42 12.09 -13.92
CA GLN A 332 0.41 13.39 -13.24
C GLN A 332 -0.96 14.06 -13.33
N ASP A 333 -1.63 13.98 -14.47
CA ASP A 333 -2.96 14.57 -14.67
C ASP A 333 -3.99 13.93 -13.74
N ARG A 334 -4.05 12.59 -13.66
CA ARG A 334 -4.92 11.88 -12.71
C ARG A 334 -4.67 12.29 -11.25
N LEU A 335 -3.40 12.42 -10.86
CA LEU A 335 -3.03 12.88 -9.52
C LEU A 335 -3.50 14.32 -9.26
N LYS A 336 -3.30 15.24 -10.21
CA LYS A 336 -3.72 16.64 -10.07
C LYS A 336 -5.24 16.79 -10.04
N GLU A 337 -5.96 16.04 -10.85
CA GLU A 337 -7.43 16.03 -10.87
C GLU A 337 -8.01 15.48 -9.56
N LEU A 338 -7.43 14.39 -9.02
CA LEU A 338 -7.75 13.92 -7.66
C LEU A 338 -7.52 15.02 -6.63
N GLY A 339 -6.38 15.69 -6.70
CA GLY A 339 -6.05 16.82 -5.83
C GLY A 339 -7.08 17.94 -5.87
N ALA A 340 -7.48 18.34 -7.08
CA ALA A 340 -8.52 19.35 -7.29
C ALA A 340 -9.85 18.91 -6.67
N TRP A 341 -10.27 17.67 -6.86
CA TRP A 341 -11.49 17.14 -6.26
C TRP A 341 -11.40 17.08 -4.73
N LEU A 342 -10.30 16.55 -4.18
CA LEU A 342 -10.04 16.41 -2.75
C LEU A 342 -9.90 17.76 -2.03
N SER A 343 -9.51 18.83 -2.74
CA SER A 343 -9.51 20.18 -2.18
C SER A 343 -10.90 20.68 -1.81
N THR A 344 -11.93 20.18 -2.52
CA THR A 344 -13.34 20.54 -2.28
C THR A 344 -14.02 19.50 -1.39
N TYR A 345 -13.83 18.22 -1.68
CA TYR A 345 -14.58 17.13 -1.06
C TYR A 345 -13.76 16.32 -0.05
N GLY A 346 -12.54 16.74 0.30
CA GLY A 346 -11.65 15.97 1.18
C GLY A 346 -12.23 15.65 2.56
N GLU A 347 -13.15 16.46 3.10
CA GLU A 347 -13.86 16.16 4.36
C GLU A 347 -14.69 14.87 4.28
N THR A 348 -15.14 14.48 3.08
CA THR A 348 -15.93 13.27 2.87
C THR A 348 -15.07 12.03 2.66
N ILE A 349 -13.75 12.19 2.65
CA ILE A 349 -12.77 11.10 2.54
C ILE A 349 -11.91 11.05 3.80
N TYR A 350 -11.11 12.08 4.07
CA TYR A 350 -10.18 12.10 5.20
C TYR A 350 -10.89 12.08 6.55
N ASN A 351 -10.31 11.41 7.53
CA ASN A 351 -10.88 11.27 8.89
C ASN A 351 -12.31 10.70 8.91
N THR A 352 -12.71 9.98 7.87
CA THR A 352 -13.95 9.20 7.85
C THR A 352 -13.68 7.75 8.22
N ARG A 353 -14.73 6.98 8.47
CA ARG A 353 -14.76 5.51 8.42
C ARG A 353 -15.65 5.06 7.27
N GLY A 354 -15.58 3.77 6.94
CA GLY A 354 -16.55 3.13 6.05
C GLY A 354 -17.99 3.34 6.50
N GLY A 355 -18.90 3.42 5.53
CA GLY A 355 -20.33 3.58 5.80
C GLY A 355 -20.99 2.31 6.33
N PHE A 356 -22.28 2.43 6.66
CA PHE A 356 -23.08 1.31 7.16
C PHE A 356 -23.48 0.28 6.09
N VAL A 357 -23.29 0.63 4.82
CA VAL A 357 -23.60 -0.21 3.66
C VAL A 357 -22.32 -0.33 2.85
N ALA A 358 -22.01 -1.56 2.42
CA ALA A 358 -20.87 -1.80 1.56
C ALA A 358 -20.99 -1.00 0.25
N PRO A 359 -19.87 -0.49 -0.30
CA PRO A 359 -19.87 0.17 -1.59
C PRO A 359 -20.54 -0.66 -2.71
N HIS A 360 -21.32 0.01 -3.54
CA HIS A 360 -22.01 -0.52 -4.71
C HIS A 360 -21.40 0.05 -6.01
N GLU A 361 -21.86 -0.40 -7.17
CA GLU A 361 -21.45 0.19 -8.46
C GLU A 361 -21.90 1.66 -8.60
N ASP A 362 -23.03 2.00 -7.99
CA ASP A 362 -23.70 3.31 -8.08
C ASP A 362 -23.52 4.20 -6.85
N TYR A 363 -23.00 3.69 -5.73
CA TYR A 363 -22.78 4.51 -4.55
C TYR A 363 -21.71 3.97 -3.62
N ALA A 364 -21.13 4.86 -2.80
CA ALA A 364 -20.38 4.49 -1.62
C ALA A 364 -20.75 5.44 -0.47
N LEU A 365 -20.58 4.97 0.76
CA LEU A 365 -20.85 5.78 1.94
C LEU A 365 -19.58 5.90 2.78
N THR A 366 -19.34 7.09 3.29
CA THR A 366 -18.31 7.35 4.31
C THR A 366 -18.97 8.06 5.49
N LYS A 367 -18.35 7.96 6.67
CA LYS A 367 -18.90 8.58 7.88
C LYS A 367 -17.81 9.24 8.69
N ASN A 368 -18.00 10.52 9.03
CA ASN A 368 -17.20 11.16 10.08
C ASN A 368 -17.98 11.19 11.41
N THR A 369 -17.43 11.83 12.44
CA THR A 369 -18.05 11.87 13.78
C THR A 369 -19.42 12.56 13.82
N LYS A 370 -19.79 13.31 12.79
CA LYS A 370 -21.01 14.15 12.76
C LYS A 370 -21.96 13.82 11.61
N ASN A 371 -21.43 13.48 10.45
CA ASN A 371 -22.18 13.35 9.21
C ASN A 371 -21.86 12.03 8.51
N THR A 372 -22.87 11.51 7.84
CA THR A 372 -22.71 10.46 6.83
C THR A 372 -22.69 11.14 5.46
N PHE A 373 -21.75 10.74 4.61
CA PHE A 373 -21.66 11.22 3.24
C PHE A 373 -22.06 10.10 2.29
N ILE A 374 -22.88 10.44 1.30
CA ILE A 374 -23.30 9.52 0.24
C ILE A 374 -22.64 10.01 -1.04
N HIS A 375 -21.80 9.18 -1.61
CA HIS A 375 -21.18 9.40 -2.90
C HIS A 375 -22.04 8.69 -3.94
N VAL A 376 -22.78 9.43 -4.75
CA VAL A 376 -23.59 8.89 -5.83
C VAL A 376 -22.72 8.79 -7.07
N LEU A 377 -22.33 7.56 -7.39
CA LEU A 377 -21.47 7.23 -8.50
C LEU A 377 -22.31 7.12 -9.79
N ASN A 378 -21.69 7.44 -10.93
CA ASN A 378 -22.30 7.33 -12.26
C ASN A 378 -23.50 8.24 -12.57
N GLY A 379 -23.88 9.16 -11.67
CA GLY A 379 -24.61 10.40 -12.00
C GLY A 379 -25.92 10.27 -12.80
N LYS A 380 -26.61 9.12 -12.77
CA LYS A 380 -27.89 8.97 -13.47
C LYS A 380 -28.98 9.69 -12.69
N SER A 381 -29.79 10.52 -13.36
CA SER A 381 -30.98 11.09 -12.73
C SER A 381 -32.06 10.05 -12.50
N GLY A 382 -32.99 10.41 -11.62
CA GLY A 382 -34.08 9.54 -11.17
C GLY A 382 -33.84 8.97 -9.78
N THR A 383 -34.50 7.85 -9.49
CA THR A 383 -34.50 7.26 -8.15
C THR A 383 -33.32 6.32 -7.96
N LEU A 384 -32.45 6.61 -6.97
CA LEU A 384 -31.42 5.70 -6.49
C LEU A 384 -31.85 5.07 -5.16
N THR A 385 -31.75 3.75 -5.03
CA THR A 385 -32.08 3.04 -3.79
C THR A 385 -30.83 2.48 -3.12
N ILE A 386 -30.57 2.93 -1.89
CA ILE A 386 -29.53 2.39 -1.00
C ILE A 386 -30.20 1.39 -0.06
N LYS A 387 -30.08 0.10 -0.41
CA LYS A 387 -30.70 -0.99 0.34
C LYS A 387 -30.03 -1.16 1.71
N GLY A 388 -30.83 -1.51 2.72
CA GLY A 388 -30.33 -1.76 4.09
C GLY A 388 -29.89 -0.52 4.85
N PHE A 389 -30.19 0.69 4.38
CA PHE A 389 -29.89 1.93 5.09
C PHE A 389 -30.77 2.09 6.35
N ALA A 390 -30.20 1.75 7.51
CA ALA A 390 -30.90 1.75 8.80
C ALA A 390 -31.03 3.13 9.50
N PRO A 391 -30.01 4.02 9.51
CA PRO A 391 -30.07 5.26 10.27
C PRO A 391 -31.25 6.17 9.88
N LYS A 392 -31.88 6.85 10.85
CA LYS A 392 -32.99 7.75 10.55
C LYS A 392 -32.48 9.06 9.95
N VAL A 393 -32.98 9.42 8.78
CA VAL A 393 -32.55 10.62 8.06
C VAL A 393 -33.33 11.85 8.53
N LYS A 394 -32.61 12.92 8.91
CA LYS A 394 -33.17 14.24 9.25
C LYS A 394 -33.18 15.17 8.04
N SER A 395 -32.06 15.23 7.32
CA SER A 395 -31.90 16.06 6.14
C SER A 395 -30.82 15.50 5.21
N LEU A 396 -31.02 15.73 3.92
CA LEU A 396 -30.06 15.38 2.88
C LEU A 396 -29.87 16.58 1.95
N VAL A 397 -28.62 16.99 1.77
CA VAL A 397 -28.26 18.11 0.90
C VAL A 397 -27.04 17.76 0.06
N THR A 398 -26.86 18.40 -1.10
CA THR A 398 -25.59 18.36 -1.81
C THR A 398 -24.48 18.92 -0.92
N PHE A 399 -23.31 18.29 -0.93
CA PHE A 399 -22.17 18.75 -0.15
C PHE A 399 -21.73 20.14 -0.61
N ALA A 400 -21.55 20.31 -1.92
CA ALA A 400 -21.35 21.61 -2.54
C ALA A 400 -22.71 22.32 -2.72
N GLY A 401 -22.88 23.49 -2.10
CA GLY A 401 -24.05 24.36 -2.30
C GLY A 401 -25.27 24.11 -1.41
N ASN A 402 -25.31 23.03 -0.63
CA ASN A 402 -26.42 22.69 0.28
C ASN A 402 -27.81 22.65 -0.37
N GLN A 403 -27.91 22.25 -1.65
CA GLN A 403 -29.19 22.04 -2.31
C GLN A 403 -29.90 20.84 -1.66
N LYS A 404 -31.17 21.00 -1.27
CA LYS A 404 -31.94 19.90 -0.67
C LYS A 404 -32.20 18.80 -1.69
N ILE A 405 -32.01 17.55 -1.27
CA ILE A 405 -32.35 16.35 -2.02
C ILE A 405 -33.58 15.70 -1.39
N SER A 406 -34.58 15.42 -2.21
CA SER A 406 -35.77 14.69 -1.77
C SER A 406 -35.41 13.22 -1.53
N PHE A 407 -35.92 12.66 -0.44
CA PHE A 407 -35.68 11.26 -0.10
C PHE A 407 -36.92 10.64 0.55
N THR A 408 -37.05 9.33 0.39
CA THR A 408 -38.05 8.50 1.09
C THR A 408 -37.30 7.37 1.78
N GLN A 409 -37.55 7.17 3.08
CA GLN A 409 -36.98 6.04 3.82
C GLN A 409 -38.06 4.99 4.04
N THR A 410 -37.86 3.79 3.51
CA THR A 410 -38.76 2.63 3.62
C THR A 410 -38.08 1.53 4.44
N ASP A 411 -38.78 0.41 4.65
CA ASP A 411 -38.18 -0.77 5.30
C ASP A 411 -37.08 -1.42 4.44
N GLU A 412 -37.05 -1.15 3.13
CA GLU A 412 -36.01 -1.65 2.22
C GLU A 412 -34.72 -0.82 2.27
N GLY A 413 -34.80 0.46 2.70
CA GLY A 413 -33.65 1.35 2.80
C GLY A 413 -33.98 2.82 2.47
N LEU A 414 -33.00 3.53 1.90
CA LEU A 414 -33.09 4.96 1.59
C LEU A 414 -33.20 5.15 0.07
N GLN A 415 -34.31 5.74 -0.39
CA GLN A 415 -34.53 6.14 -1.78
C GLN A 415 -34.25 7.63 -1.94
N LEU A 416 -33.41 7.97 -2.93
CA LEU A 416 -32.94 9.32 -3.24
C LEU A 416 -33.47 9.75 -4.61
N GLU A 417 -34.01 10.96 -4.70
CA GLU A 417 -34.41 11.54 -5.98
C GLU A 417 -33.29 12.45 -6.51
N ILE A 418 -32.54 11.95 -7.49
CA ILE A 418 -31.38 12.65 -8.07
C ILE A 418 -31.87 13.60 -9.17
N PRO A 419 -31.68 14.93 -9.03
CA PRO A 419 -32.23 15.90 -9.96
C PRO A 419 -31.43 15.94 -11.27
N ASP A 420 -32.10 16.29 -12.38
CA ASP A 420 -31.48 16.28 -13.71
C ASP A 420 -30.29 17.25 -13.86
N ASN A 421 -30.26 18.32 -13.06
CA ASN A 421 -29.18 19.29 -13.07
C ASN A 421 -27.94 18.84 -12.26
N ALA A 422 -28.01 17.71 -11.55
CA ALA A 422 -26.90 17.11 -10.83
C ALA A 422 -26.18 15.99 -11.61
N ILE A 423 -26.59 15.74 -12.87
CA ILE A 423 -26.16 14.59 -13.72
C ILE A 423 -24.68 14.62 -14.13
N ASN A 424 -23.94 15.71 -13.94
CA ASN A 424 -22.60 15.84 -14.54
C ASN A 424 -21.43 15.80 -13.55
N ALA A 425 -21.55 15.07 -12.45
CA ALA A 425 -20.44 14.86 -11.53
C ALA A 425 -19.94 13.42 -11.64
N ASP A 426 -18.63 13.25 -11.84
CA ASP A 426 -17.97 11.94 -11.66
C ASP A 426 -18.29 11.35 -10.28
N ASP A 427 -18.63 12.20 -9.30
CA ASP A 427 -19.20 11.83 -8.01
C ASP A 427 -20.13 12.96 -7.48
N LEU A 428 -21.43 12.67 -7.32
CA LEU A 428 -22.35 13.58 -6.63
C LEU A 428 -22.32 13.30 -5.13
N VAL A 429 -21.64 14.17 -4.39
CA VAL A 429 -21.49 14.02 -2.95
C VAL A 429 -22.65 14.67 -2.20
N LEU A 430 -23.33 13.88 -1.38
CA LEU A 430 -24.42 14.33 -0.50
C LEU A 430 -23.99 14.26 0.96
N LYS A 431 -24.42 15.24 1.75
CA LYS A 431 -24.25 15.29 3.20
C LYS A 431 -25.57 14.94 3.88
N LEU A 432 -25.55 13.86 4.64
CA LEU A 432 -26.68 13.34 5.41
C LEU A 432 -26.51 13.69 6.89
N THR A 433 -27.55 14.27 7.48
CA THR A 433 -27.66 14.45 8.93
C THR A 433 -28.64 13.43 9.49
N GLU A 434 -28.17 12.63 10.44
CA GLU A 434 -28.95 11.64 11.17
C GLU A 434 -29.83 12.33 12.23
N LYS A 435 -30.96 11.71 12.61
CA LYS A 435 -31.87 12.23 13.64
C LYS A 435 -31.37 12.03 15.07
#